data_AF-A0A921GN14-F1
#
_entry.id   AF-A0A921GN14-F1
#
_cell.length_a   1.000
_cell.length_b   1.000
_cell.length_c   1.000
_cell.angle_alpha   90.00
_cell.angle_beta   90.00
_cell.angle_gamma   90.00
#
_symmetry.space_group_name_H-M   'P 1'
#
loop_
_entity.id
_entity.type
_entity.pdbx_description
1 polymer ?
#
loop_
_entity_poly.entity_id
_entity_poly.type
_entity_poly.pdbx_seq_one_letter_code
_entity_poly.pdbx_strand_id
1 'polypeptide(L)'
;MSATKSERINLRASTREESLLRRAAEAEDVPVSAFILGSAVEQAERVLADRRWFTAAPEQFEEFMRLLDEPVQTERLAELFSRPSPFGRPFSLED
;
A
#
# COMPACT_ATOMS: atom_id res chain seq x y z
N MET A 1 15.04 6.69 6.32
CA MET A 1 15.24 8.05 5.76
C MET A 1 14.10 8.30 4.80
N SER A 2 13.37 9.42 4.92
CA SER A 2 12.29 9.76 3.99
C SER A 2 12.90 10.04 2.61
N ALA A 3 12.37 9.42 1.56
CA ALA A 3 12.80 9.68 0.19
C ALA A 3 12.54 11.15 -0.18
N THR A 4 13.48 11.76 -0.90
CA THR A 4 13.35 13.14 -1.41
C THR A 4 12.23 13.20 -2.43
N LYS A 5 11.24 14.09 -2.23
CA LYS A 5 10.14 14.31 -3.17
C LYS A 5 10.65 15.04 -4.42
N SER A 6 11.01 14.31 -5.47
CA SER A 6 11.55 14.87 -6.73
C SER A 6 10.47 15.16 -7.79
N GLU A 7 9.40 14.37 -7.80
CA GLU A 7 8.39 14.42 -8.86
C GLU A 7 7.36 15.53 -8.64
N ARG A 8 6.94 16.17 -9.74
CA ARG A 8 5.92 17.23 -9.73
C ARG A 8 4.60 16.73 -10.29
N ILE A 9 3.53 16.88 -9.52
CA ILE A 9 2.15 16.62 -9.95
C ILE A 9 1.42 17.96 -10.08
N ASN A 10 1.01 18.33 -11.29
CA ASN A 10 0.26 19.56 -11.55
C ASN A 10 -1.22 19.23 -11.69
N LEU A 11 -2.07 19.91 -10.91
CA LEU A 11 -3.53 19.70 -10.92
C LEU A 11 -4.24 21.00 -11.28
N ARG A 12 -5.39 20.87 -11.95
CA ARG A 12 -6.34 21.96 -12.15
C ARG A 12 -7.60 21.65 -11.36
N ALA A 13 -8.18 22.68 -10.75
CA ALA A 13 -9.41 22.60 -9.97
C ALA A 13 -10.24 23.86 -10.23
N SER A 14 -11.56 23.72 -10.14
CA SER A 14 -12.48 24.85 -10.05
C SER A 14 -12.35 25.57 -8.71
N THR A 15 -12.85 26.81 -8.62
CA THR A 15 -12.89 27.58 -7.36
C THR A 15 -13.61 26.82 -6.24
N ARG A 16 -14.67 26.09 -6.59
CA ARG A 16 -15.43 25.29 -5.61
C ARG A 16 -14.60 24.13 -5.06
N GLU A 17 -13.90 23.41 -5.92
CA GLU A 17 -13.04 22.29 -5.52
C GLU A 17 -11.85 22.77 -4.68
N GLU A 18 -11.19 23.85 -5.09
CA GLU A 18 -10.06 24.43 -4.34
C GLU A 18 -10.49 24.87 -2.93
N SER A 19 -11.62 25.58 -2.83
CA SER A 19 -12.14 26.03 -1.52
C SER A 19 -12.51 24.86 -0.61
N LEU A 20 -13.09 23.79 -1.17
CA LEU A 20 -13.42 22.59 -0.42
C LEU A 20 -12.16 21.88 0.11
N LEU A 21 -11.16 21.67 -0.75
CA LEU A 21 -9.90 21.02 -0.38
C LEU A 21 -9.13 21.82 0.66
N ARG A 22 -9.12 23.15 0.53
CA ARG A 22 -8.49 24.05 1.51
C ARG A 22 -9.12 23.91 2.89
N ARG A 23 -10.45 23.97 2.98
CA ARG A 23 -11.17 23.82 4.25
C ARG A 23 -10.96 22.45 4.88
N ALA A 24 -10.87 21.38 4.08
CA ALA A 24 -10.58 20.04 4.59
C ALA A 24 -9.17 19.96 5.18
N ALA A 25 -8.17 20.50 4.46
CA ALA A 25 -6.79 20.55 4.94
C ALA A 25 -6.64 21.39 6.23
N GLU A 26 -7.35 22.52 6.32
CA GLU A 26 -7.41 23.35 7.53
C GLU A 26 -8.02 22.61 8.72
N ALA A 27 -9.05 21.78 8.50
CA ALA A 27 -9.67 21.00 9.56
C ALA A 27 -8.75 19.91 10.14
N GLU A 28 -7.76 19.47 9.37
CA GLU A 28 -6.74 18.49 9.77
C GLU A 28 -5.40 19.14 10.17
N ASP A 29 -5.31 20.47 10.16
CA ASP A 29 -4.08 21.24 10.44
C ASP A 29 -2.88 20.83 9.56
N VAL A 30 -3.14 20.60 8.26
CA VAL A 30 -2.12 20.22 7.29
C VAL A 30 -2.10 21.15 6.07
N PRO A 31 -0.96 21.30 5.37
CA PRO A 31 -0.92 22.01 4.10
C PRO A 31 -1.84 21.37 3.05
N VAL A 32 -2.50 22.20 2.23
CA VAL A 32 -3.41 21.73 1.16
C VAL A 32 -2.74 20.72 0.21
N SER A 33 -1.47 20.95 -0.14
CA SER A 33 -0.72 20.01 -0.98
C SER A 33 -0.44 18.66 -0.30
N ALA A 34 -0.24 18.65 1.02
CA ALA A 34 -0.05 17.44 1.78
C ALA A 34 -1.36 16.66 1.90
N PHE A 35 -2.47 17.35 2.18
CA PHE A 35 -3.81 16.76 2.22
C PHE A 35 -4.18 16.11 0.88
N ILE A 36 -4.00 16.83 -0.23
CA ILE A 36 -4.31 16.32 -1.58
C ILE A 36 -3.44 15.11 -1.91
N LEU A 37 -2.11 15.22 -1.70
CA LEU A 37 -1.21 14.11 -2.03
C LEU A 37 -1.50 12.89 -1.16
N GLY A 38 -1.71 13.07 0.15
CA GLY A 38 -2.03 11.99 1.08
C GLY A 38 -3.33 11.28 0.69
N SER A 39 -4.40 12.04 0.49
CA SER A 39 -5.70 11.50 0.04
C SER A 39 -5.59 10.75 -1.29
N ALA A 40 -4.82 11.29 -2.25
CA ALA A 40 -4.64 10.65 -3.55
C ALA A 40 -3.83 9.35 -3.45
N VAL A 41 -2.78 9.32 -2.63
CA VAL A 41 -1.97 8.11 -2.38
C VAL A 41 -2.82 7.05 -1.69
N GLU A 42 -3.54 7.39 -0.63
CA GLU A 42 -4.41 6.45 0.07
C GLU A 42 -5.45 5.85 -0.88
N GLN A 43 -6.08 6.67 -1.73
CA GLN A 43 -7.03 6.18 -2.71
C GLN A 43 -6.36 5.28 -3.77
N ALA A 44 -5.16 5.61 -4.21
CA ALA A 44 -4.40 4.77 -5.13
C ALA A 44 -4.06 3.41 -4.50
N GLU A 45 -3.63 3.39 -3.24
CA GLU A 45 -3.36 2.16 -2.49
C GLU A 45 -4.62 1.29 -2.36
N ARG A 46 -5.77 1.88 -2.03
CA ARG A 46 -7.05 1.14 -1.98
C ARG A 46 -7.40 0.53 -3.33
N VAL A 47 -7.30 1.29 -4.41
CA VAL A 47 -7.57 0.80 -5.77
C VAL A 47 -6.63 -0.35 -6.14
N LEU A 48 -5.36 -0.27 -5.74
CA LEU A 48 -4.39 -1.34 -5.98
C LEU A 48 -4.64 -2.57 -5.09
N ALA A 49 -5.05 -2.37 -3.84
CA ALA A 49 -5.38 -3.45 -2.90
C ALA A 49 -6.66 -4.20 -3.32
N ASP A 50 -7.64 -3.49 -3.87
CA ASP A 50 -8.87 -4.08 -4.40
C ASP A 50 -8.65 -4.83 -5.73
N ARG A 51 -7.45 -4.73 -6.31
CA ARG A 51 -7.12 -5.42 -7.56
C ARG A 51 -7.04 -6.92 -7.33
N ARG A 52 -8.01 -7.64 -7.91
CA ARG A 52 -8.10 -9.12 -7.84
C ARG A 52 -7.33 -9.86 -8.94
N TRP A 53 -6.92 -9.16 -9.99
CA TRP A 53 -6.32 -9.76 -11.18
C TRP A 53 -4.93 -9.21 -11.43
N PHE A 54 -3.93 -10.08 -11.37
CA PHE A 54 -2.54 -9.78 -11.69
C PHE A 54 -2.23 -10.33 -13.07
N THR A 55 -1.65 -9.49 -13.92
CA THR A 55 -1.22 -9.86 -15.27
C THR A 55 0.29 -9.99 -15.26
N ALA A 56 0.80 -11.14 -15.70
CA ALA A 56 2.22 -11.41 -15.84
C ALA A 56 2.52 -11.71 -17.31
N ALA A 57 3.69 -11.26 -17.79
CA ALA A 57 4.22 -11.77 -19.05
C ALA A 57 4.52 -13.28 -18.92
N PRO A 58 4.56 -14.05 -20.03
CA PRO A 58 4.81 -15.49 -19.97
C PRO A 58 6.05 -15.86 -19.14
N GLU A 59 7.14 -15.11 -19.31
CA GLU A 59 8.41 -15.35 -18.61
C GLU A 59 8.29 -15.08 -17.10
N GLN A 60 7.51 -14.08 -16.72
CA GLN A 60 7.23 -13.78 -15.31
C GLN A 60 6.36 -14.85 -14.66
N PHE A 61 5.44 -15.44 -15.44
CA PHE A 61 4.59 -16.52 -14.96
C PHE A 61 5.37 -17.82 -14.78
N GLU A 62 6.25 -18.16 -15.72
CA GLU A 62 7.16 -19.31 -15.60
C GLU A 62 8.07 -19.18 -14.37
N GLU A 63 8.67 -18.00 -14.16
CA GLU A 63 9.49 -17.74 -12.99
C GLU A 63 8.68 -17.81 -11.68
N PHE A 64 7.45 -17.30 -11.69
CA PHE A 64 6.57 -17.39 -10.54
C PHE A 64 6.23 -18.85 -10.19
N MET A 65 5.91 -19.68 -11.18
CA MET A 65 5.66 -21.12 -10.96
C MET A 65 6.90 -21.84 -10.43
N ARG A 66 8.08 -21.54 -11.00
CA ARG A 66 9.35 -22.09 -10.52
C ARG A 66 9.59 -21.77 -9.04
N LEU A 67 9.35 -20.53 -8.63
CA LEU A 67 9.48 -20.09 -7.22
C LEU A 67 8.46 -20.75 -6.29
N LEU A 68 7.26 -21.09 -6.78
CA LEU A 68 6.25 -21.79 -5.98
C LEU A 68 6.63 -23.26 -5.69
N ASP A 69 7.36 -23.89 -6.61
CA ASP A 69 7.82 -25.27 -6.45
C ASP A 69 9.11 -25.38 -5.61
N GLU A 70 9.77 -24.26 -5.32
CA GLU A 70 10.98 -24.26 -4.51
C GLU A 70 10.68 -24.40 -3.01
N PRO A 71 11.46 -25.22 -2.27
CA PRO A 71 11.33 -25.25 -0.82
C PRO A 71 11.70 -23.88 -0.23
N VAL A 72 10.80 -23.33 0.57
CA VAL A 72 10.98 -22.03 1.22
C VAL A 72 11.53 -22.19 2.64
N GLN A 73 12.40 -21.27 3.04
CA GLN A 73 12.86 -21.15 4.43
C GLN A 73 11.75 -20.52 5.29
N THR A 74 11.26 -21.26 6.29
CA THR A 74 10.10 -20.88 7.11
C THR A 74 10.46 -20.35 8.51
N GLU A 75 11.75 -20.28 8.88
CA GLU A 75 12.20 -19.98 10.24
C GLU A 75 11.72 -18.60 10.72
N ARG A 76 11.75 -17.59 9.85
CA ARG A 76 11.26 -16.24 10.17
C ARG A 76 9.74 -16.17 10.30
N LEU A 77 9.01 -16.97 9.53
CA LEU A 77 7.55 -17.08 9.62
C LEU A 77 7.15 -17.79 10.91
N ALA A 78 7.85 -18.86 11.28
CA ALA A 78 7.66 -19.55 12.54
C ALA A 78 7.90 -18.62 13.73
N GLU A 79 8.98 -17.82 13.71
CA GLU A 79 9.24 -16.80 14.72
C GLU A 79 8.11 -15.76 14.79
N LEU A 80 7.66 -15.25 13.63
CA LEU A 80 6.56 -14.28 13.57
C LEU A 80 5.27 -14.83 14.19
N PHE A 81 4.89 -16.07 13.86
CA PHE A 81 3.66 -16.68 14.34
C PHE A 81 3.72 -17.12 15.82
N SER A 82 4.92 -17.30 16.38
CA SER A 82 5.10 -17.54 17.81
C SER A 82 4.82 -16.30 18.67
N ARG A 83 4.81 -15.09 18.08
CA ARG A 83 4.58 -13.84 18.82
C ARG A 83 3.11 -13.73 19.24
N PRO A 84 2.82 -13.10 20.40
CA PRO A 84 1.44 -12.83 20.81
C PRO A 84 0.70 -12.06 19.72
N SER A 85 -0.34 -12.68 19.18
CA SER A 85 -1.20 -12.02 18.21
C SER A 85 -2.01 -10.92 18.91
N PRO A 86 -2.14 -9.72 18.32
CA PRO A 86 -3.05 -8.69 18.83
C PRO A 86 -4.53 -9.16 18.80
N PHE A 87 -4.81 -10.26 18.11
CA PHE A 87 -6.13 -10.90 18.03
C PHE A 87 -6.29 -12.09 18.99
N GLY A 88 -5.31 -12.34 19.88
CA GLY A 88 -5.41 -13.32 20.98
C GLY A 88 -5.33 -14.80 20.60
N ARG A 89 -5.10 -15.13 19.32
CA ARG A 89 -4.92 -16.51 18.86
C ARG A 89 -3.52 -16.70 18.25
N PRO A 90 -2.70 -17.66 18.74
CA PRO A 90 -1.51 -18.06 18.02
C PRO A 90 -1.91 -18.69 16.69
N PHE A 91 -1.27 -18.27 15.60
CA PHE A 91 -1.42 -18.91 14.29
C PHE A 91 -0.43 -20.09 14.24
N SER A 92 -0.87 -21.26 13.80
CA SER A 92 -0.02 -22.44 13.63
C SER A 92 -0.01 -22.83 12.17
N LEU A 93 1.18 -22.85 11.56
CA LEU A 93 1.39 -23.50 10.28
C LEU A 93 1.44 -25.01 10.57
N GLU A 94 0.44 -25.76 10.11
CA GLU A 94 0.56 -27.21 9.99
C GLU A 94 1.32 -27.52 8.68
N ASP A 95 2.20 -28.53 8.72
CA ASP A 95 3.05 -28.97 7.60
C ASP A 95 2.24 -29.56 6.43
#